data_AF-A0A836BL11-F1
#
_entry.id   AF-A0A836BL11-F1
#
_cell.length_a   1.000
_cell.length_b   1.000
_cell.length_c   1.000
_cell.angle_alpha   90.00
_cell.angle_beta   90.00
_cell.angle_gamma   90.00
#
_symmetry.space_group_name_H-M   'P 1'
#
loop_
_entity.id
_entity.type
_entity.pdbx_description
1 polymer ?
#
loop_
_entity_poly.entity_id
_entity_poly.type
_entity_poly.pdbx_seq_one_letter_code
_entity_poly.pdbx_strand_id
1 'polypeptide(L)'
;MYWCDFELHTKGEYEKSFKSDTLASFGWIILAVTVLLGTAVAIGNSGILSNDLFSEPNTTKEERKMNTEQIAFDIHYEVNEVRKLHGLKPLPWSSTIAEIAKKHSQDMSERNYLSHISPEGKDVVDRYEQANFVCARELSNGDILK
;
A
#
# COMPACT_ATOMS: atom_id res chain seq x y z
N MET A 1 1.75 -17.91 -17.44
CA MET A 1 1.50 -18.82 -16.30
C MET A 1 2.55 -18.57 -15.22
N TYR A 2 2.56 -17.37 -14.62
CA TYR A 2 3.62 -16.90 -13.71
C TYR A 2 3.08 -16.43 -12.35
N TRP A 3 1.81 -16.71 -12.06
CA TRP A 3 1.11 -16.18 -10.88
C TRP A 3 1.32 -17.05 -9.62
N CYS A 4 2.06 -18.15 -9.72
CA CYS A 4 2.10 -19.24 -8.74
C CYS A 4 3.40 -19.36 -7.95
N ASP A 5 4.27 -18.36 -8.03
CA ASP A 5 5.55 -18.35 -7.33
C ASP A 5 5.43 -17.57 -6.02
N PHE A 6 4.64 -18.08 -5.08
CA PHE A 6 4.51 -17.49 -3.75
C PHE A 6 4.93 -18.51 -2.69
N GLU A 7 6.24 -18.57 -2.46
CA GLU A 7 6.81 -19.27 -1.32
C GLU A 7 6.58 -18.40 -0.07
N LEU A 8 5.58 -18.75 0.73
CA LEU A 8 5.23 -18.04 1.97
C LEU A 8 6.30 -18.25 3.05
N HIS A 9 7.42 -17.55 2.93
CA HIS A 9 8.39 -17.34 4.00
C HIS A 9 7.91 -16.28 5.02
N THR A 10 6.71 -16.44 5.58
CA THR A 10 6.24 -15.56 6.67
C THR A 10 5.63 -16.32 7.85
N LYS A 11 6.35 -17.35 8.35
CA LYS A 11 6.36 -17.59 9.79
C LYS A 11 7.55 -16.84 10.38
N GLY A 12 7.34 -15.56 10.70
CA GLY A 12 8.40 -14.73 11.26
C GLY A 12 8.00 -13.27 11.35
N GLU A 13 7.41 -12.91 12.49
CA GLU A 13 7.62 -11.65 13.21
C GLU A 13 7.87 -10.38 12.36
N TYR A 14 6.80 -9.61 12.13
CA TYR A 14 6.98 -8.17 11.93
C TYR A 14 6.03 -7.37 12.85
N GLU A 15 6.18 -7.56 14.15
CA GLU A 15 5.77 -6.53 15.10
C GLU A 15 6.88 -5.46 15.12
N LYS A 16 6.89 -4.56 14.14
CA LYS A 16 7.68 -3.33 14.25
C LYS A 16 6.76 -2.19 14.63
N SER A 17 6.44 -2.20 15.92
CA SER A 17 6.53 -1.03 16.79
C SER A 17 6.86 0.26 16.03
N PHE A 18 5.83 0.98 15.60
CA PHE A 18 5.97 2.40 15.30
C PHE A 18 6.11 3.11 16.64
N LYS A 19 7.28 2.97 17.25
CA LYS A 19 7.69 3.74 18.42
C LYS A 19 7.75 5.19 17.98
N SER A 20 6.81 5.98 18.47
CA SER A 20 6.80 7.43 18.38
C SER A 20 7.91 8.00 19.27
N ASP A 21 9.17 7.70 18.95
CA ASP A 21 10.34 8.19 19.69
C ASP A 21 10.90 9.48 19.07
N THR A 22 10.19 10.07 18.09
CA THR A 22 10.61 11.33 17.45
C THR A 22 10.54 12.52 18.42
N LEU A 23 9.78 12.46 19.50
CA LEU A 23 9.70 13.58 20.45
C LEU A 23 10.93 13.71 21.37
N ALA A 24 11.72 12.64 21.56
CA ALA A 24 12.91 12.68 22.41
C ALA A 24 14.16 13.25 21.70
N SER A 25 14.25 13.08 20.37
CA SER A 25 15.44 13.50 19.59
C SER A 25 15.40 14.98 19.16
N PHE A 26 14.21 15.58 19.09
CA PHE A 26 14.05 17.01 18.78
C PHE A 26 13.89 17.89 20.03
N GLY A 27 13.85 17.31 21.24
CA GLY A 27 13.68 18.06 22.50
C GLY A 27 14.77 19.12 22.72
N TRP A 28 15.99 18.87 22.26
CA TRP A 28 17.11 19.81 22.32
C TRP A 28 16.95 20.95 21.33
N ILE A 29 16.32 20.70 20.18
CA ILE A 29 16.02 21.72 19.17
C ILE A 29 14.89 22.62 19.66
N ILE A 30 13.86 22.05 20.30
CA ILE A 30 12.78 22.84 20.93
C ILE A 30 13.33 23.67 22.11
N LEU A 31 14.20 23.11 22.94
CA LEU A 31 14.88 23.86 24.01
C LEU A 31 15.84 24.94 23.47
N ALA A 32 16.58 24.67 22.40
CA ALA A 32 17.48 25.65 21.80
C ALA A 32 16.71 26.83 21.15
N VAL A 33 15.59 26.56 20.49
CA VAL A 33 14.74 27.60 19.88
C VAL A 33 14.05 28.46 20.96
N THR A 34 13.64 27.86 22.08
CA THR A 34 13.01 28.59 23.20
C THR A 34 13.99 29.42 24.03
N VAL A 35 15.28 29.07 24.04
CA VAL A 35 16.34 29.85 24.71
C VAL A 35 16.86 30.99 23.81
N LEU A 36 16.81 30.84 22.49
CA LEU A 36 17.24 31.89 21.54
C LEU A 36 16.19 33.00 21.32
N LEU A 37 14.90 32.71 21.52
CA LEU A 37 13.86 33.75 21.62
C LEU A 37 13.59 34.08 23.10
N GLY A 38 14.50 34.83 23.71
CA GLY A 38 14.35 35.33 25.08
C GLY A 38 13.03 36.08 25.30
N THR A 39 12.23 35.59 26.25
CA THR A 39 11.06 36.20 26.90
C THR A 39 9.88 36.64 26.01
N ALA A 40 8.80 35.86 26.04
CA ALA A 40 7.58 36.16 26.80
C ALA A 40 6.41 35.29 26.30
N VAL A 41 5.84 34.49 27.20
CA VAL A 41 4.43 34.09 27.06
C VAL A 41 3.61 35.37 27.17
N ALA A 42 3.09 35.87 26.04
CA ALA A 42 1.81 36.57 25.88
C ALA A 42 1.69 37.17 24.48
N ILE A 43 1.08 36.41 23.54
CA ILE A 43 0.36 36.95 22.38
C ILE A 43 -0.90 36.08 22.31
N GLY A 44 -2.08 36.49 22.77
CA GLY A 44 -2.64 37.82 22.60
C GLY A 44 -2.95 38.00 21.12
N ASN A 45 -3.91 37.22 20.61
CA ASN A 45 -4.32 37.11 19.21
C ASN A 45 -4.22 38.45 18.45
N SER A 46 -3.15 38.66 17.70
CA SER A 46 -2.96 39.84 16.86
C SER A 46 -1.96 39.55 15.74
N GLY A 47 -2.49 39.11 14.61
CA GLY A 47 -2.07 39.58 13.29
C GLY A 47 -0.84 38.93 12.63
N ILE A 48 -1.10 38.41 11.44
CA ILE A 48 -0.20 38.30 10.28
C ILE A 48 0.75 37.09 10.27
N LEU A 49 0.19 35.95 9.88
CA LEU A 49 0.77 35.16 8.80
C LEU A 49 -0.35 34.91 7.80
N SER A 50 -0.19 35.45 6.59
CA SER A 50 -1.14 35.29 5.50
C SER A 50 -1.36 33.81 5.23
N ASN A 51 -2.60 33.34 5.35
CA ASN A 51 -3.03 31.99 4.98
C ASN A 51 -3.00 31.74 3.45
N ASP A 52 -2.45 32.67 2.66
CA ASP A 52 -2.58 32.67 1.19
C ASP A 52 -1.46 31.95 0.43
N LEU A 53 -0.50 31.30 1.12
CA LEU A 53 0.50 30.44 0.45
C LEU A 53 0.18 28.94 0.50
N PHE A 54 -0.95 28.59 1.10
CA PHE A 54 -1.60 27.30 0.92
C PHE A 54 -3.04 27.57 0.49
N SER A 55 -3.19 28.13 -0.71
CA SER A 55 -4.42 27.93 -1.46
C SER A 55 -4.58 26.43 -1.63
N GLU A 56 -5.34 25.79 -0.73
CA GLU A 56 -6.02 24.54 -1.01
C GLU A 56 -6.54 24.66 -2.43
N PRO A 57 -6.10 23.83 -3.39
CA PRO A 57 -6.72 23.83 -4.70
C PRO A 57 -8.20 23.63 -4.43
N ASN A 58 -9.00 24.64 -4.73
CA ASN A 58 -10.44 24.54 -4.76
C ASN A 58 -10.79 23.66 -5.98
N THR A 59 -10.43 22.39 -5.87
CA THR A 59 -11.11 21.32 -6.56
C THR A 59 -12.51 21.31 -5.99
N THR A 60 -13.39 21.97 -6.73
CA THR A 60 -14.80 21.59 -6.81
C THR A 60 -14.91 20.10 -6.54
N LYS A 61 -15.65 19.78 -5.48
CA LYS A 61 -16.03 18.45 -4.98
C LYS A 61 -16.89 17.71 -6.03
N GLU A 62 -16.33 17.53 -7.21
CA GLU A 62 -16.66 16.43 -8.11
C GLU A 62 -15.89 15.25 -7.55
N GLU A 63 -16.58 14.30 -6.92
CA GLU A 63 -16.01 12.99 -6.59
C GLU A 63 -15.38 12.44 -7.87
N ARG A 64 -14.04 12.48 -7.99
CA ARG A 64 -13.35 11.62 -8.94
C ARG A 64 -13.65 10.19 -8.49
N LYS A 65 -14.71 9.61 -9.03
CA LYS A 65 -14.91 8.17 -9.06
C LYS A 65 -13.74 7.60 -9.85
N MET A 66 -12.67 7.31 -9.13
CA MET A 66 -11.52 6.64 -9.69
C MET A 66 -11.99 5.24 -10.07
N ASN A 67 -11.90 4.91 -11.35
CA ASN A 67 -12.29 3.61 -11.86
C ASN A 67 -11.25 2.59 -11.36
N THR A 68 -11.58 1.83 -10.31
CA THR A 68 -10.67 0.85 -9.69
C THR A 68 -10.21 -0.21 -10.69
N GLU A 69 -11.06 -0.57 -11.65
CA GLU A 69 -10.69 -1.48 -12.73
C GLU A 69 -9.61 -0.87 -13.63
N GLN A 70 -9.74 0.41 -13.98
CA GLN A 70 -8.72 1.11 -14.78
C GLN A 70 -7.38 1.16 -14.04
N ILE A 71 -7.40 1.47 -12.74
CA ILE A 71 -6.19 1.48 -11.90
C ILE A 71 -5.51 0.10 -11.92
N ALA A 72 -6.29 -0.98 -11.78
CA ALA A 72 -5.74 -2.33 -11.80
C ALA A 72 -5.09 -2.68 -13.16
N PHE A 73 -5.70 -2.24 -14.27
CA PHE A 73 -5.13 -2.39 -15.60
C PHE A 73 -3.83 -1.58 -15.77
N ASP A 74 -3.82 -0.33 -15.32
CA ASP A 74 -2.65 0.55 -15.42
C ASP A 74 -1.48 -0.02 -14.60
N ILE A 75 -1.73 -0.48 -13.37
CA ILE A 75 -0.71 -1.15 -12.54
C ILE A 75 -0.16 -2.39 -13.26
N HIS A 76 -1.03 -3.24 -13.83
CA HIS A 76 -0.58 -4.42 -14.56
C HIS A 76 0.24 -4.08 -15.81
N TYR A 77 -0.13 -3.00 -16.51
CA TYR A 77 0.64 -2.49 -17.64
C TYR A 77 2.04 -2.05 -17.20
N GLU A 78 2.15 -1.20 -16.18
CA GLU A 78 3.43 -0.68 -15.68
C GLU A 78 4.34 -1.81 -15.14
N VAL A 79 3.77 -2.79 -14.42
CA VAL A 79 4.53 -3.97 -13.99
C VAL A 79 5.13 -4.71 -15.18
N ASN A 80 4.39 -4.84 -16.28
CA ASN A 80 4.90 -5.48 -17.49
C ASN A 80 5.94 -4.64 -18.24
N GLU A 81 5.84 -3.32 -18.20
CA GLU A 81 6.89 -2.45 -18.74
C GLU A 81 8.20 -2.66 -17.98
N VAL A 82 8.16 -2.70 -16.64
CA VAL A 82 9.34 -3.04 -15.83
C VAL A 82 9.87 -4.44 -16.16
N ARG A 83 9.00 -5.45 -16.30
CA ARG A 83 9.45 -6.81 -16.69
C ARG A 83 10.17 -6.83 -18.03
N LYS A 84 9.67 -6.10 -19.03
CA LYS A 84 10.31 -5.99 -20.35
C LYS A 84 11.70 -5.35 -20.26
N LEU A 85 11.84 -4.29 -19.45
CA LEU A 85 13.14 -3.64 -19.21
C LEU A 85 14.17 -4.62 -18.64
N HIS A 86 13.72 -5.61 -17.86
CA HIS A 86 14.55 -6.68 -17.30
C HIS A 86 14.64 -7.93 -18.18
N GLY A 87 14.17 -7.89 -19.43
CA GLY A 87 14.22 -9.03 -20.35
C GLY A 87 13.29 -10.20 -19.99
N LEU A 88 12.33 -9.98 -19.08
CA LEU A 88 11.37 -10.99 -18.66
C LEU A 88 10.13 -10.97 -19.56
N LYS A 89 9.54 -12.16 -19.78
CA LYS A 89 8.26 -12.28 -20.49
C LYS A 89 7.14 -11.56 -19.73
N PRO A 90 6.23 -10.84 -20.40
CA PRO A 90 5.10 -10.19 -19.75
C PRO A 90 4.16 -11.22 -19.11
N LEU A 91 3.51 -10.81 -18.02
CA LEU A 91 2.44 -11.53 -17.36
C LEU A 91 1.14 -11.36 -18.18
N PRO A 92 0.39 -12.43 -18.45
CA PRO A 92 -0.94 -12.30 -19.03
C PRO A 92 -1.92 -11.81 -17.97
N TRP A 93 -2.78 -10.86 -18.35
CA TRP A 93 -3.90 -10.43 -17.52
C TRP A 93 -4.84 -11.61 -17.22
N SER A 94 -5.32 -11.69 -15.97
CA SER A 94 -6.31 -12.66 -15.55
C SER A 94 -7.42 -11.95 -14.79
N SER A 95 -8.62 -11.90 -15.38
CA SER A 95 -9.79 -11.31 -14.74
C SER A 95 -10.15 -12.03 -13.45
N THR A 96 -9.99 -13.36 -13.40
CA THR A 96 -10.23 -14.16 -12.19
C THR A 96 -9.29 -13.77 -11.06
N ILE A 97 -7.99 -13.61 -11.33
CA ILE A 97 -7.02 -13.19 -10.30
C ILE A 97 -7.29 -11.75 -9.86
N ALA A 98 -7.60 -10.86 -10.81
CA ALA A 98 -7.93 -9.47 -10.52
C ALA A 98 -9.15 -9.38 -9.57
N GLU A 99 -10.17 -10.20 -9.80
CA GLU A 99 -11.36 -10.27 -8.94
C GLU A 99 -11.03 -10.83 -7.54
N ILE A 100 -10.20 -11.87 -7.44
CA ILE A 100 -9.74 -12.41 -6.15
C ILE A 100 -8.98 -11.34 -5.36
N ALA A 101 -8.07 -10.61 -6.02
CA ALA A 101 -7.30 -9.53 -5.40
C ALA A 101 -8.20 -8.36 -4.96
N LYS A 102 -9.16 -7.97 -5.80
CA LYS A 102 -10.15 -6.93 -5.48
C LYS A 102 -10.95 -7.28 -4.23
N LYS A 103 -11.45 -8.52 -4.13
CA LYS A 103 -12.18 -9.00 -2.95
C LYS A 103 -11.33 -8.94 -1.68
N HIS A 104 -10.06 -9.32 -1.75
CA HIS A 104 -9.15 -9.21 -0.61
C HIS A 104 -8.92 -7.76 -0.19
N SER A 105 -8.73 -6.84 -1.15
CA SER A 105 -8.62 -5.41 -0.88
C SER A 105 -9.89 -4.81 -0.27
N GLN A 106 -11.07 -5.27 -0.69
CA GLN A 106 -12.35 -4.88 -0.11
C GLN A 106 -12.47 -5.37 1.34
N ASP A 107 -12.18 -6.65 1.61
CA ASP A 107 -12.20 -7.22 2.95
C ASP A 107 -11.24 -6.48 3.91
N MET A 108 -10.03 -6.17 3.44
CA MET A 108 -9.05 -5.35 4.17
C MET A 108 -9.59 -3.96 4.50
N SER A 109 -10.20 -3.29 3.53
CA SER A 109 -10.78 -1.96 3.72
C SER A 109 -11.98 -1.96 4.66
N GLU A 110 -12.90 -2.93 4.52
CA GLU A 110 -14.13 -3.01 5.29
C GLU A 110 -13.87 -3.37 6.76
N ARG A 111 -12.82 -4.14 7.02
CA ARG A 111 -12.50 -4.68 8.34
C ARG A 111 -11.26 -4.06 8.98
N ASN A 112 -10.73 -2.99 8.38
CA ASN A 112 -9.61 -2.18 8.89
C ASN A 112 -8.35 -2.99 9.21
N TYR A 113 -7.89 -3.82 8.26
CA TYR A 113 -6.62 -4.53 8.37
C TYR A 113 -5.83 -4.48 7.07
N LEU A 114 -4.51 -4.64 7.14
CA LEU A 114 -3.62 -4.75 5.98
C LEU A 114 -2.68 -5.93 6.19
N SER A 115 -2.96 -7.04 5.53
CA SER A 115 -2.22 -8.29 5.71
C SER A 115 -2.40 -9.22 4.50
N HIS A 116 -1.44 -10.11 4.28
CA HIS A 116 -1.58 -11.22 3.33
C HIS A 116 -2.54 -12.31 3.81
N ILE A 117 -2.67 -12.45 5.14
CA ILE A 117 -3.53 -13.42 5.81
C ILE A 117 -4.73 -12.69 6.42
N SER A 118 -5.94 -13.19 6.17
CA SER A 118 -7.16 -12.62 6.76
C SER A 118 -7.22 -12.87 8.27
N PRO A 119 -8.10 -12.18 9.02
CA PRO A 119 -8.28 -12.43 10.45
C PRO A 119 -8.70 -13.87 10.80
N GLU A 120 -9.28 -14.60 9.83
CA GLU A 120 -9.61 -16.04 9.95
C GLU A 120 -8.41 -16.96 9.75
N GLY A 121 -7.23 -16.42 9.45
CA GLY A 121 -6.04 -17.20 9.12
C GLY A 121 -5.97 -17.64 7.66
N LYS A 122 -6.82 -17.10 6.76
CA LYS A 122 -6.86 -17.50 5.35
C LYS A 122 -5.80 -16.79 4.53
N ASP A 123 -5.00 -17.53 3.78
CA ASP A 123 -3.95 -17.01 2.92
C ASP A 123 -4.39 -16.85 1.46
N VAL A 124 -3.44 -16.64 0.54
CA VAL A 124 -3.74 -16.50 -0.89
C VAL A 124 -4.19 -17.83 -1.53
N VAL A 125 -3.70 -18.96 -1.04
CA VAL A 125 -4.08 -20.30 -1.53
C VAL A 125 -5.53 -20.57 -1.17
N ASP A 126 -5.93 -20.30 0.07
CA ASP A 126 -7.34 -20.41 0.49
C ASP A 126 -8.27 -19.57 -0.38
N ARG A 127 -7.82 -18.37 -0.79
CA ARG A 127 -8.59 -17.49 -1.68
C ARG A 127 -8.66 -18.02 -3.11
N TYR A 128 -7.62 -18.70 -3.60
CA TYR A 128 -7.64 -19.36 -4.90
C TYR A 128 -8.59 -20.56 -4.92
N GLU A 129 -8.54 -21.40 -3.89
CA GLU A 129 -9.44 -22.54 -3.73
C GLU A 129 -10.91 -22.11 -3.67
N GLN A 130 -11.22 -21.07 -2.87
CA GLN A 130 -12.58 -20.50 -2.79
C GLN A 130 -13.11 -19.99 -4.14
N ALA A 131 -12.22 -19.56 -5.03
CA ALA A 131 -12.56 -19.11 -6.37
C ALA A 131 -12.53 -20.23 -7.42
N ASN A 132 -12.24 -21.48 -7.02
CA ASN A 132 -11.94 -22.60 -7.92
C ASN A 132 -10.85 -22.26 -8.95
N PHE A 133 -9.89 -21.42 -8.55
CA PHE A 133 -8.78 -21.01 -9.39
C PHE A 133 -7.60 -21.97 -9.20
N VAL A 134 -7.19 -22.64 -10.27
CA VAL A 134 -6.04 -23.55 -10.25
C VAL A 134 -4.79 -22.80 -10.66
N CYS A 135 -3.77 -22.83 -9.81
CA CYS A 135 -2.51 -22.17 -10.06
C CYS A 135 -1.54 -23.12 -10.77
N ALA A 136 -1.37 -22.96 -12.09
CA ALA A 136 -0.40 -23.75 -12.85
C ALA A 136 0.98 -23.08 -12.90
N ARG A 137 2.02 -23.75 -12.40
CA ARG A 137 3.43 -23.38 -12.54
C ARG A 137 4.12 -24.33 -13.52
N GLU A 138 4.71 -23.77 -14.57
CA GLU A 138 5.58 -24.51 -15.47
C GLU A 138 6.98 -24.61 -14.83
N LEU A 139 7.45 -25.84 -14.65
CA LEU A 139 8.75 -26.14 -14.09
C LEU A 139 9.85 -26.04 -15.15
N SER A 140 11.09 -25.82 -14.70
CA SER A 140 12.26 -25.79 -15.59
C SER A 140 12.50 -27.10 -16.35
N ASN A 141 11.92 -28.21 -15.88
CA ASN A 141 11.95 -29.52 -16.54
C ASN A 141 10.77 -29.75 -17.51
N GLY A 142 9.87 -28.76 -17.69
CA GLY A 142 8.71 -28.85 -18.56
C GLY A 142 7.46 -29.44 -17.91
N ASP A 143 7.52 -29.85 -16.65
CA ASP A 143 6.35 -30.34 -15.91
C ASP A 143 5.44 -29.19 -15.48
N ILE A 144 4.14 -29.45 -15.37
CA ILE A 144 3.16 -28.49 -14.84
C ILE A 144 2.83 -28.90 -13.41
N LEU A 145 3.23 -28.10 -12.42
CA LEU A 145 2.65 -28.18 -11.08
C LEU A 145 1.32 -27.45 -11.10
N LYS A 146 0.27 -28.12 -10.62
CA LYS A 146 -1.08 -27.58 -10.46
C LYS A 146 -1.38 -27.30 -9.00
#